data_AF-A0A933ZG79-F1
#
_entry.id   AF-A0A933ZG79-F1
#
_cell.length_a   1.000
_cell.length_b   1.000
_cell.length_c   1.000
_cell.angle_alpha   90.00
_cell.angle_beta   90.00
_cell.angle_gamma   90.00
#
_symmetry.space_group_name_H-M   'P 1'
#
loop_
_entity.id
_entity.type
_entity.pdbx_description
1 polymer ?
#
loop_
_entity_poly.entity_id
_entity_poly.type
_entity_poly.pdbx_seq_one_letter_code
_entity_poly.pdbx_strand_id
1 'polypeptide(L)'
;MARVGGLLPDDGDPGYGFQYAGVKGRATFVIPTRITARFFFRINVEVGRVPRRVEQDGWANQFRPLLGFDNGYVLIDFNPIFGYALTGPDRFKVDLEPAGRFSINTQKGFALGAE
;
A
#
# COMPACT_ATOMS: atom_id res chain seq x y z
N MET A 1 4.88 10.37 -11.69
CA MET A 1 5.69 11.14 -10.72
C MET A 1 6.31 10.14 -9.74
N ALA A 2 7.53 9.69 -9.99
CA ALA A 2 8.22 8.74 -9.11
C ALA A 2 8.75 9.53 -7.90
N ARG A 3 8.34 9.16 -6.69
CA ARG A 3 8.85 9.77 -5.46
C ARG A 3 9.99 8.89 -4.96
N VAL A 4 11.23 9.35 -5.13
CA VAL A 4 12.42 8.74 -4.54
C VAL A 4 12.48 9.25 -3.10
N GLY A 5 12.06 8.42 -2.14
CA GLY A 5 12.17 8.70 -0.71
C GLY A 5 13.33 7.92 -0.12
N GLY A 6 14.38 8.62 0.32
CA GLY A 6 15.45 8.05 1.14
C GLY A 6 15.10 8.19 2.62
N LEU A 7 15.12 7.08 3.36
CA LEU A 7 15.17 7.07 4.81
C LEU A 7 16.63 7.02 5.23
N LEU A 8 17.06 7.97 6.06
CA LEU A 8 18.36 7.93 6.74
C LEU A 8 18.32 6.81 7.79
N PRO A 9 19.28 5.88 7.82
CA PRO A 9 19.46 5.01 8.98
C PRO A 9 20.29 5.77 10.02
N ASP A 10 19.79 5.89 11.24
CA ASP A 10 20.61 6.20 12.40
C ASP A 10 20.62 4.95 13.27
N ASP A 11 21.73 4.19 13.18
CA ASP A 11 22.30 3.39 14.27
C ASP A 11 23.60 2.72 13.76
N GLY A 12 24.71 3.47 13.83
CA GLY A 12 26.02 2.90 14.16
C GLY A 12 27.01 2.52 13.06
N ASP A 13 26.78 2.81 11.77
CA ASP A 13 27.77 2.56 10.70
C ASP A 13 28.53 3.86 10.33
N PRO A 14 29.85 4.00 10.57
CA PRO A 14 30.61 5.22 10.28
C PRO A 14 30.89 5.42 8.77
N GLY A 15 30.23 4.66 7.89
CA GLY A 15 30.32 4.81 6.45
C GLY A 15 29.30 5.82 5.91
N TYR A 16 29.75 7.05 5.62
CA TYR A 16 29.02 7.96 4.73
C TYR A 16 28.89 7.34 3.33
N GLY A 17 27.83 6.56 3.12
CA GLY A 17 27.57 5.88 1.86
C GLY A 17 26.08 5.89 1.55
N PHE A 18 25.73 6.22 0.31
CA PHE A 18 24.37 6.04 -0.18
C PHE A 18 24.03 4.55 -0.16
N GLN A 19 23.22 4.14 0.81
CA GLN A 19 22.72 2.77 0.87
C GLN A 19 21.47 2.66 -0.01
N TYR A 20 21.57 1.85 -1.07
CA TYR A 20 20.44 1.52 -1.90
C TYR A 20 19.45 0.68 -1.09
N ALA A 21 18.30 1.26 -0.73
CA ALA A 21 17.25 0.60 0.07
C ALA A 21 16.27 -0.24 -0.77
N GLY A 22 16.47 -0.31 -2.08
CA GLY A 22 15.62 -1.06 -3.01
C GLY A 22 14.80 -0.18 -3.96
N VAL A 23 14.02 -0.85 -4.80
CA VAL A 23 13.03 -0.22 -5.69
C VAL A 23 11.65 -0.79 -5.39
N LYS A 24 10.64 0.07 -5.41
CA LYS A 24 9.23 -0.32 -5.27
C LYS A 24 8.43 0.26 -6.42
N GLY A 25 7.73 -0.61 -7.14
CA GLY A 25 6.77 -0.24 -8.17
C GLY A 25 5.36 -0.53 -7.67
N ARG A 26 4.46 0.45 -7.78
CA ARG A 26 3.04 0.28 -7.47
C ARG A 26 2.20 0.60 -8.70
N ALA A 27 1.32 -0.32 -9.07
CA ALA A 27 0.29 -0.13 -10.07
C ALA A 27 -1.08 -0.09 -9.38
N THR A 28 -1.93 0.82 -9.80
CA THR A 28 -3.30 0.95 -9.29
C THR A 28 -4.27 0.90 -10.47
N PHE A 29 -5.17 -0.06 -10.45
CA PHE A 29 -6.31 -0.13 -11.34
C PHE A 29 -7.55 0.40 -10.61
N VAL A 30 -8.34 1.24 -11.27
CA VAL A 30 -9.55 1.86 -10.71
C VAL A 30 -10.71 1.55 -11.64
N ILE A 31 -11.76 0.89 -11.13
CA ILE A 31 -13.00 0.71 -11.88
C ILE A 31 -13.75 2.04 -11.88
N PRO A 32 -14.11 2.58 -13.06
CA PRO A 32 -14.83 3.84 -13.15
C PRO A 32 -16.17 3.79 -12.39
N THR A 33 -16.37 4.74 -11.49
CA THR A 33 -17.60 4.89 -10.69
C THR A 33 -18.85 5.14 -11.52
N ARG A 34 -18.70 5.53 -12.79
CA ARG A 34 -19.82 5.66 -13.73
C ARG A 34 -20.56 4.32 -13.96
N ILE A 35 -19.90 3.19 -13.72
CA ILE A 35 -20.48 1.85 -13.88
C ILE A 35 -21.07 1.34 -12.55
N THR A 36 -20.46 1.71 -11.42
CA THR A 36 -20.78 1.19 -10.07
C THR A 36 -21.55 2.19 -9.19
N ALA A 37 -21.92 3.34 -9.74
CA ALA A 37 -22.62 4.45 -9.09
C ALA A 37 -21.90 4.95 -7.82
N ARG A 38 -22.38 4.52 -6.63
CA ARG A 38 -21.86 4.92 -5.31
C ARG A 38 -20.80 3.96 -4.79
N PHE A 39 -20.65 2.80 -5.40
CA PHE A 39 -19.56 1.89 -5.08
C PHE A 39 -18.36 2.22 -5.93
N PHE A 40 -17.17 2.01 -5.40
CA PHE A 40 -15.93 2.06 -6.15
C PHE A 40 -15.10 0.84 -5.83
N PHE A 41 -14.36 0.38 -6.82
CA PHE A 41 -13.47 -0.76 -6.66
C PHE A 41 -12.10 -0.42 -7.25
N ARG A 42 -11.07 -0.76 -6.51
CA ARG A 42 -9.67 -0.51 -6.88
C ARG A 42 -8.87 -1.76 -6.60
N ILE A 43 -7.89 -2.02 -7.45
CA ILE A 43 -6.89 -3.05 -7.24
C ILE A 43 -5.53 -2.36 -7.22
N ASN A 44 -4.76 -2.56 -6.16
CA ASN A 44 -3.37 -2.14 -6.10
C ASN A 44 -2.48 -3.37 -6.10
N VAL A 45 -1.46 -3.35 -6.95
CA VAL A 45 -0.40 -4.35 -6.97
C VAL A 45 0.91 -3.61 -6.75
N GLU A 46 1.68 -4.05 -5.77
CA GLU A 46 2.98 -3.48 -5.43
C GLU A 46 4.04 -4.57 -5.49
N VAL A 47 5.10 -4.32 -6.25
CA VAL A 47 6.26 -5.21 -6.34
C VAL A 47 7.48 -4.44 -5.87
N GLY A 48 8.12 -4.95 -4.83
CA GLY A 48 9.32 -4.38 -4.24
C GLY A 48 10.51 -5.33 -4.39
N ARG A 49 11.67 -4.78 -4.75
CA ARG A 49 12.95 -5.46 -4.62
C ARG A 49 13.77 -4.74 -3.56
N VAL A 50 13.88 -5.36 -2.38
CA VAL A 50 14.64 -4.84 -1.25
C VAL A 50 15.98 -5.60 -1.17
N PRO A 51 17.11 -4.94 -0.89
CA PRO A 51 18.37 -5.65 -0.71
C PRO A 51 18.28 -6.62 0.48
N ARG A 52 18.85 -7.82 0.32
CA ARG A 52 18.88 -8.88 1.35
C ARG A 52 19.48 -8.46 2.70
N ARG A 53 20.18 -7.33 2.76
CA ARG A 53 20.70 -6.74 4.00
C ARG A 53 19.60 -6.16 4.90
N VAL A 54 18.43 -5.84 4.35
CA VAL A 54 17.29 -5.22 5.06
C VAL A 54 16.11 -6.21 5.19
N GLU A 55 15.90 -7.07 4.20
CA GLU A 55 14.79 -8.04 4.18
C GLU A 55 15.26 -9.34 3.52
N GLN A 56 15.21 -10.48 4.24
CA GLN A 56 15.85 -11.74 3.81
C GLN A 56 15.30 -12.28 2.47
N ASP A 57 14.05 -11.99 2.18
CA ASP A 57 13.32 -12.51 1.04
C ASP A 57 13.65 -11.79 -0.27
N GLY A 58 14.14 -10.55 -0.23
CA GLY A 58 14.70 -9.82 -1.38
C GLY A 58 13.69 -9.33 -2.45
N TRP A 59 12.63 -10.09 -2.73
CA TRP A 59 11.51 -9.67 -3.57
C TRP A 59 10.20 -9.88 -2.81
N ALA A 60 9.42 -8.81 -2.68
CA ALA A 60 8.11 -8.82 -2.05
C ALA A 60 7.05 -8.40 -3.07
N ASN A 61 5.89 -9.05 -3.01
CA ASN A 61 4.71 -8.65 -3.74
C ASN A 61 3.58 -8.39 -2.76
N GLN A 62 2.75 -7.41 -3.07
CA GLN A 62 1.60 -7.08 -2.29
C GLN A 62 0.42 -6.78 -3.18
N PHE A 63 -0.70 -7.41 -2.88
CA PHE A 63 -1.97 -7.24 -3.55
C PHE A 63 -2.97 -6.62 -2.57
N ARG A 64 -3.58 -5.50 -2.95
CA ARG A 64 -4.58 -4.80 -2.14
C ARG A 64 -5.84 -4.56 -2.97
N PRO A 65 -6.80 -5.50 -2.96
CA PRO A 65 -8.13 -5.19 -3.44
C PRO A 65 -8.76 -4.20 -2.47
N LEU A 66 -9.51 -3.24 -3.01
CA LEU A 66 -10.20 -2.23 -2.24
C LEU A 66 -11.62 -2.12 -2.80
N LEU A 67 -12.59 -2.33 -1.92
CA LEU A 67 -13.99 -2.05 -2.19
C LEU A 67 -14.41 -0.90 -1.30
N GLY A 68 -15.09 0.09 -1.86
CA GLY A 68 -15.63 1.18 -1.07
C GLY A 68 -16.98 1.65 -1.56
N PHE A 69 -17.64 2.38 -0.68
CA PHE A 69 -18.90 3.07 -0.88
C PHE A 69 -18.69 4.54 -0.55
N ASP A 70 -19.12 5.42 -1.45
CA ASP A 70 -19.11 6.86 -1.27
C ASP A 70 -20.43 7.44 -1.80
N ASN A 71 -21.16 8.12 -0.93
CA ASN A 71 -22.40 8.83 -1.29
C ASN A 71 -22.28 10.36 -1.14
N GLY A 72 -21.06 10.88 -0.98
CA GLY A 72 -20.76 12.29 -0.75
C GLY A 72 -20.81 12.70 0.73
N TYR A 73 -21.56 11.99 1.59
CA TYR A 73 -21.65 12.25 3.03
C TYR A 73 -20.86 11.25 3.86
N VAL A 74 -20.81 10.00 3.41
CA VAL A 74 -20.14 8.90 4.09
C VAL A 74 -19.29 8.17 3.07
N LEU A 75 -18.04 7.92 3.46
CA LEU A 75 -17.12 7.04 2.75
C LEU A 75 -16.80 5.87 3.66
N ILE A 76 -16.98 4.66 3.13
CA ILE A 76 -16.58 3.42 3.79
C ILE A 76 -15.74 2.66 2.79
N ASP A 77 -14.56 2.21 3.17
CA ASP A 77 -13.78 1.30 2.35
C ASP A 77 -13.22 0.14 3.17
N PHE A 78 -12.97 -0.95 2.48
CA PHE A 78 -12.33 -2.14 3.00
C PHE A 78 -11.21 -2.50 2.03
N ASN A 79 -9.98 -2.52 2.53
CA ASN A 79 -8.75 -2.65 1.75
C ASN A 79 -7.82 -3.72 2.35
N PRO A 80 -8.22 -5.01 2.38
CA PRO A 80 -7.35 -6.06 2.88
C PRO A 80 -6.04 -6.08 2.11
N ILE A 81 -4.94 -6.26 2.82
CA ILE A 81 -3.60 -6.27 2.27
C ILE A 81 -3.11 -7.71 2.30
N PHE A 82 -2.76 -8.23 1.12
CA PHE A 82 -2.15 -9.54 0.98
C PHE A 82 -0.69 -9.36 0.58
N GLY A 83 0.22 -9.57 1.53
CA GLY A 83 1.67 -9.55 1.29
C GLY A 83 2.20 -10.97 1.10
N TYR A 84 3.16 -11.16 0.19
CA TYR A 84 3.92 -12.42 0.14
C TYR A 84 5.30 -12.20 -0.50
N ALA A 85 6.28 -12.94 0.00
CA ALA A 85 7.60 -13.01 -0.58
C ALA A 85 7.58 -13.78 -1.91
N LEU A 86 8.30 -13.30 -2.92
CA LEU A 86 8.51 -14.00 -4.20
C LEU A 86 9.75 -14.90 -4.17
N THR A 87 10.70 -14.62 -3.27
CA THR A 87 11.93 -15.39 -3.09
C THR A 87 12.24 -15.55 -1.60
N GLY A 88 13.00 -16.59 -1.23
CA GLY A 88 13.35 -16.86 0.16
C GLY A 88 12.64 -18.10 0.75
N PRO A 89 12.94 -18.44 2.01
CA PRO A 89 12.39 -19.62 2.69
C PRO A 89 10.87 -19.51 2.93
N ASP A 90 10.33 -18.30 3.11
CA ASP A 90 8.90 -18.03 3.29
C ASP A 90 8.19 -17.61 1.99
N ARG A 91 8.74 -17.97 0.83
CA ARG A 91 8.13 -17.67 -0.48
C ARG A 91 6.65 -18.12 -0.54
N PHE A 92 5.80 -17.27 -1.09
CA PHE A 92 4.35 -17.47 -1.21
C PHE A 92 3.58 -17.68 0.10
N LYS A 93 4.22 -17.48 1.26
CA LYS A 93 3.49 -17.36 2.52
C LYS A 93 2.70 -16.06 2.51
N VAL A 94 1.39 -16.18 2.57
CA VAL A 94 0.47 -15.03 2.53
C VAL A 94 0.40 -14.44 3.93
N ASP A 95 0.77 -13.17 4.04
CA ASP A 95 0.45 -12.31 5.17
C ASP A 95 -0.81 -11.52 4.85
N LEU A 96 -1.76 -11.51 5.80
CA LEU A 96 -3.07 -10.89 5.63
C LEU A 96 -3.28 -9.85 6.70
N GLU A 97 -3.29 -8.59 6.28
CA GLU A 97 -3.62 -7.46 7.15
C GLU A 97 -4.97 -6.87 6.71
N PRO A 98 -6.05 -7.10 7.47
CA PRO A 98 -7.31 -6.45 7.18
C PRO A 98 -7.19 -4.97 7.56
N ALA A 99 -7.61 -4.10 6.65
CA ALA A 99 -7.72 -2.67 6.90
C ALA A 99 -9.04 -2.18 6.30
N GLY A 100 -9.56 -1.07 6.83
CA GLY A 100 -10.71 -0.41 6.25
C GLY A 100 -10.89 0.97 6.84
N ARG A 101 -11.31 1.91 5.99
CA ARG A 101 -11.56 3.28 6.41
C ARG A 101 -13.04 3.55 6.55
N PHE A 102 -13.39 4.33 7.57
CA PHE A 102 -14.67 5.00 7.67
C PHE A 102 -14.47 6.51 7.72
N SER A 103 -15.28 7.28 7.01
CA SER A 103 -15.22 8.74 7.06
C SER A 103 -16.59 9.38 6.88
N ILE A 104 -16.84 10.46 7.61
CA ILE A 104 -18.02 11.31 7.49
C ILE A 104 -17.58 12.66 6.93
N ASN A 105 -18.11 13.02 5.75
CA ASN A 105 -17.94 14.33 5.15
C ASN A 105 -18.94 15.32 5.74
N THR A 106 -18.43 16.40 6.32
CA THR A 106 -19.26 17.42 6.97
C THR A 106 -19.96 18.37 6.01
N GLN A 107 -19.67 18.28 4.69
CA GLN A 107 -20.07 19.24 3.65
C GLN A 107 -19.53 20.67 3.86
N LYS A 108 -18.69 20.89 4.87
CA LYS A 108 -18.09 22.20 5.19
C LYS A 108 -16.64 22.32 4.72
N GLY A 109 -16.21 21.45 3.79
CA GLY A 109 -14.86 21.41 3.26
C GLY A 109 -13.89 20.50 4.01
N PHE A 110 -14.35 19.76 5.02
CA PHE A 110 -13.54 18.76 5.74
C PHE A 110 -14.34 17.49 6.08
N ALA A 111 -13.62 16.40 6.32
CA ALA A 111 -14.18 15.11 6.72
C ALA A 111 -13.47 14.59 7.98
N LEU A 112 -14.17 13.79 8.78
CA LEU A 112 -13.62 13.09 9.94
C LEU A 112 -13.62 11.59 9.63
N GLY A 113 -12.54 10.87 9.94
CA GLY A 113 -12.45 9.45 9.65
C GLY A 113 -11.51 8.68 10.56
N ALA A 114 -11.61 7.36 10.49
CA ALA A 114 -10.79 6.37 11.19
C ALA A 114 -10.42 5.23 10.23
N GLU A 115 -9.23 4.65 10.43
CA GLU A 115 -8.67 3.48 9.70
C GLU A 115 -8.23 2.41 10.70
#